data_AF-A0A355CJM0-F1
#
_entry.id   AF-A0A355CJM0-F1
#
_cell.length_a   1.000
_cell.length_b   1.000
_cell.length_c   1.000
_cell.angle_alpha   90.00
_cell.angle_beta   90.00
_cell.angle_gamma   90.00
#
_symmetry.space_group_name_H-M   'P 1'
#
loop_
_entity.id
_entity.type
_entity.pdbx_description
1 polymer ?
#
loop_
_entity_poly.entity_id
_entity_poly.type
_entity_poly.pdbx_seq_one_letter_code
_entity_poly.pdbx_strand_id
1 'polypeptide(L)'
;MIPKEDLFTEAAKNWDLERLYQAFAEAKRQISPRSRRGLTETEKLYLRGLLSGCSPAEIARQLLQTSKSAEVYLCKTLYQYVKKIADVPNEPVGNWRNICDRLQEAGYQTLSSPEFKLNNSIPTEAL
;
A
#
# COMPACT_ATOMS: atom_id res chain seq x y z
N MET A 1 12.33 22.80 4.47
CA MET A 1 12.33 21.59 3.64
C MET A 1 12.17 20.41 4.60
N ILE A 2 11.03 19.72 4.60
CA ILE A 2 10.81 18.61 5.54
C ILE A 2 11.72 17.44 5.09
N PRO A 3 12.56 16.88 5.98
CA PRO A 3 13.39 15.74 5.63
C PRO A 3 12.49 14.58 5.19
N LYS A 4 12.89 13.87 4.13
CA LYS A 4 12.10 12.79 3.53
C LYS A 4 11.80 11.66 4.52
N GLU A 5 12.60 11.57 5.57
CA GLU A 5 12.49 10.63 6.69
C GLU A 5 11.27 10.92 7.57
N ASP A 6 10.85 12.19 7.65
CA ASP A 6 9.71 12.67 8.43
C ASP A 6 8.39 12.68 7.63
N LEU A 7 8.48 12.51 6.30
CA LEU A 7 7.30 12.41 5.45
C LEU A 7 6.52 11.13 5.79
N PHE A 8 5.21 11.30 5.97
CA PHE A 8 4.28 10.20 6.20
C PHE A 8 4.58 9.42 7.49
N THR A 9 5.02 10.12 8.55
CA THR A 9 5.23 9.54 9.89
C THR A 9 3.95 8.94 10.48
N GLU A 10 2.77 9.36 10.02
CA GLU A 10 1.48 8.75 10.37
C GLU A 10 1.41 7.27 9.94
N ALA A 11 2.02 6.89 8.81
CA ALA A 11 2.09 5.50 8.39
C ALA A 11 2.88 4.66 9.40
N ALA A 12 3.99 5.17 9.91
CA ALA A 12 4.81 4.48 10.91
C ALA A 12 4.08 4.27 12.25
N LYS A 13 3.09 5.12 12.55
CA LYS A 13 2.29 5.02 13.78
C LYS A 13 1.18 3.97 13.67
N ASN A 14 0.56 3.85 12.49
CA ASN A 14 -0.60 2.98 12.27
C ASN A 14 -0.25 1.62 11.63
N TRP A 15 0.96 1.45 11.08
CA TRP A 15 1.37 0.27 10.34
C TRP A 15 2.74 -0.27 10.73
N ASP A 16 2.90 -1.59 10.62
CA ASP A 16 4.16 -2.28 10.80
C ASP A 16 5.06 -2.12 9.56
N LEU A 17 5.72 -0.96 9.45
CA LEU A 17 6.59 -0.64 8.31
C LEU A 17 7.71 -1.67 8.10
N GLU A 18 8.26 -2.24 9.17
CA GLU A 18 9.33 -3.24 9.09
C GLU A 18 8.84 -4.51 8.36
N ARG A 19 7.74 -5.11 8.84
CA ARG A 19 7.13 -6.29 8.21
C ARG A 19 6.67 -6.00 6.79
N LEU A 20 6.11 -4.81 6.56
CA LEU A 20 5.71 -4.37 5.23
C LEU A 20 6.91 -4.27 4.28
N TYR A 21 8.02 -3.65 4.71
CA TYR A 21 9.22 -3.56 3.87
C TYR A 21 9.82 -4.93 3.56
N GLN A 22 9.80 -5.86 4.51
CA GLN A 22 10.24 -7.23 4.26
C GLN A 22 9.31 -7.94 3.26
N ALA A 23 8.00 -7.89 3.47
CA ALA A 23 7.01 -8.51 2.60
C ALA A 23 7.07 -7.96 1.17
N PHE A 24 7.16 -6.63 1.02
CA PHE A 24 7.31 -5.99 -0.28
C PHE A 24 8.67 -6.29 -0.93
N ALA A 25 9.76 -6.39 -0.15
CA ALA A 25 11.07 -6.73 -0.70
C ALA A 25 11.08 -8.17 -1.23
N GLU A 26 10.42 -9.09 -0.53
CA GLU A 26 10.26 -10.47 -0.98
C GLU A 26 9.37 -10.54 -2.23
N ALA A 27 8.22 -9.86 -2.23
CA ALA A 27 7.34 -9.78 -3.39
C ALA A 27 8.07 -9.23 -4.62
N LYS A 28 8.84 -8.14 -4.45
CA LYS A 28 9.68 -7.57 -5.51
C LYS A 28 10.70 -8.57 -6.03
N ARG A 29 11.36 -9.32 -5.13
CA ARG A 29 12.34 -10.35 -5.51
C ARG A 29 11.70 -11.48 -6.32
N GLN A 30 10.44 -11.83 -6.03
CA GLN A 30 9.69 -12.81 -6.82
C GLN A 30 9.31 -12.29 -8.22
N ILE A 31 8.89 -11.02 -8.34
CA ILE A 31 8.51 -10.43 -9.63
C ILE A 31 9.73 -10.11 -10.49
N SER A 32 10.78 -9.58 -9.88
CA SER A 32 12.04 -9.22 -10.52
C SER A 32 13.19 -9.96 -9.86
N PRO A 33 13.52 -11.19 -10.32
CA PRO A 33 14.62 -11.99 -9.76
C PRO A 33 16.00 -11.31 -9.92
N ARG A 34 16.12 -10.33 -10.83
CA ARG A 34 17.31 -9.47 -10.97
C ARG A 34 17.42 -8.38 -9.89
N SER A 35 16.31 -7.99 -9.25
CA SER A 35 16.32 -7.05 -8.14
C SER A 35 16.65 -7.79 -6.83
N ARG A 36 17.94 -8.06 -6.62
CA ARG A 36 18.46 -8.51 -5.31
C ARG A 36 18.50 -7.40 -4.26
N ARG A 37 18.44 -6.13 -4.68
CA ARG A 37 18.25 -4.98 -3.78
C ARG A 37 16.76 -4.90 -3.47
N GLY A 38 16.41 -4.91 -2.17
CA GLY A 38 15.04 -4.84 -1.68
C GLY A 38 14.31 -3.54 -2.05
N LEU A 39 13.49 -3.01 -1.15
CA LEU A 39 12.79 -1.75 -1.41
C LEU A 39 13.77 -0.58 -1.45
N THR A 40 13.72 0.17 -2.55
CA THR A 40 14.41 1.46 -2.68
C THR A 40 13.74 2.51 -1.80
N GLU A 41 14.46 3.59 -1.49
CA GLU A 41 13.90 4.70 -0.69
C GLU A 41 12.64 5.30 -1.32
N THR A 42 12.61 5.41 -2.65
CA THR A 42 11.43 5.86 -3.40
C THR A 42 10.23 4.94 -3.19
N GLU A 43 10.42 3.61 -3.25
CA GLU A 43 9.35 2.64 -2.98
C GLU A 43 8.85 2.74 -1.53
N LYS A 44 9.76 2.89 -0.57
CA LYS A 44 9.39 3.09 0.84
C LYS A 44 8.56 4.36 1.01
N LEU A 45 8.90 5.45 0.31
CA LEU A 45 8.15 6.70 0.34
C LEU A 45 6.75 6.54 -0.28
N TYR A 46 6.64 5.89 -1.45
CA TYR A 46 5.34 5.58 -2.05
C TYR A 46 4.47 4.76 -1.10
N LEU A 47 5.05 3.73 -0.48
CA LEU A 47 4.35 2.88 0.46
C LEU A 47 3.91 3.66 1.70
N ARG A 48 4.80 4.42 2.35
CA ARG A 48 4.41 5.26 3.50
C ARG A 48 3.33 6.25 3.13
N GLY A 49 3.45 6.93 1.99
CA GLY A 49 2.43 7.88 1.54
C GLY A 49 1.07 7.22 1.37
N LEU A 50 1.04 6.02 0.77
CA LEU A 50 -0.18 5.25 0.61
C LEU A 50 -0.80 4.84 1.95
N LEU A 51 0.02 4.33 2.87
CA LEU A 51 -0.39 3.87 4.21
C LEU A 51 -0.84 5.01 5.12
N SER A 52 -0.30 6.21 4.93
CA SER A 52 -0.76 7.46 5.56
C SER A 52 -2.13 7.91 5.05
N GLY A 53 -2.72 7.24 4.07
CA GLY A 53 -3.99 7.64 3.46
C GLY A 53 -3.84 8.77 2.43
N CYS A 54 -2.62 9.10 2.01
CA CYS A 54 -2.42 10.11 0.98
C CYS A 54 -2.84 9.59 -0.40
N SER A 55 -3.41 10.48 -1.20
CA SER A 55 -3.78 10.17 -2.59
C SER A 55 -2.54 10.16 -3.49
N PRO A 56 -2.55 9.44 -4.65
CA PRO A 56 -1.44 9.43 -5.60
C PRO A 56 -0.95 10.83 -5.98
N ALA A 57 -1.84 11.81 -6.08
CA ALA A 57 -1.49 13.20 -6.38
C ALA A 57 -0.63 13.85 -5.27
N GLU A 58 -0.98 13.62 -4.00
CA GLU A 58 -0.23 14.13 -2.85
C GLU A 58 1.15 13.47 -2.76
N ILE A 59 1.19 12.15 -2.96
CA ILE A 59 2.44 11.39 -2.99
C ILE A 59 3.34 11.86 -4.14
N ALA A 60 2.76 12.07 -5.33
CA ALA A 60 3.47 12.58 -6.50
C ALA A 60 4.06 13.97 -6.22
N ARG A 61 3.28 14.86 -5.61
CA ARG A 61 3.72 16.20 -5.23
C ARG A 61 4.93 16.16 -4.29
N GLN A 62 4.93 15.25 -3.31
CA GLN A 62 6.06 15.06 -2.38
C GLN A 62 7.29 14.46 -3.08
N LEU A 63 7.07 13.57 -4.05
CA LEU A 63 8.13 12.92 -4.83
C LEU A 63 8.61 13.72 -6.04
N LEU A 64 8.07 14.93 -6.25
CA LEU A 64 8.33 15.76 -7.43
C LEU A 64 8.04 15.00 -8.75
N GLN A 65 6.98 14.18 -8.73
CA GLN A 65 6.48 13.41 -9.85
C GLN A 65 5.10 13.94 -10.28
N THR A 66 4.62 13.49 -11.45
CA THR A 66 3.25 13.78 -11.88
C THR A 66 2.26 12.79 -11.24
N SER A 67 1.07 13.28 -10.89
CA SER A 67 0.00 12.47 -10.28
C SER A 67 -0.32 11.22 -11.10
N LYS A 68 -0.28 11.35 -12.43
CA LYS A 68 -0.52 10.26 -13.37
C LYS A 68 0.56 9.17 -13.31
N SER A 69 1.83 9.57 -13.21
CA SER A 69 2.93 8.61 -13.03
C SER A 69 2.84 7.87 -11.69
N ALA A 70 2.52 8.60 -10.61
CA ALA A 70 2.31 7.99 -9.29
C ALA A 70 1.13 7.01 -9.29
N GLU A 71 -0.01 7.39 -9.87
CA GLU A 71 -1.18 6.51 -9.95
C GLU A 71 -0.88 5.24 -10.76
N VAL A 72 -0.27 5.39 -11.94
CA VAL A 72 0.14 4.24 -12.77
C VAL A 72 1.12 3.35 -12.00
N TYR A 73 2.06 3.93 -11.25
CA TYR A 73 3.01 3.17 -10.44
C TYR A 73 2.33 2.41 -9.29
N LEU A 74 1.43 3.06 -8.56
CA LEU A 74 0.67 2.43 -7.47
C LEU A 74 -0.19 1.27 -7.98
N CYS A 75 -0.96 1.50 -9.04
CA CYS A 75 -1.83 0.48 -9.61
C CYS A 75 -1.05 -0.62 -10.34
N LYS A 76 -0.06 -0.30 -11.18
CA LYS A 76 0.64 -1.33 -11.96
C LYS A 76 1.75 -2.03 -11.21
N THR A 77 2.53 -1.33 -10.40
CA THR A 77 3.72 -1.88 -9.75
C THR A 77 3.39 -2.29 -8.32
N LEU A 78 2.87 -1.36 -7.53
CA LEU A 78 2.69 -1.56 -6.10
C LEU A 78 1.58 -2.58 -5.81
N TYR A 79 0.50 -2.55 -6.59
CA TYR A 79 -0.56 -3.56 -6.53
C TYR A 79 -0.04 -4.97 -6.84
N GLN A 80 0.89 -5.13 -7.77
CA GLN A 80 1.46 -6.47 -8.06
C GLN A 80 2.23 -7.03 -6.87
N TYR A 81 2.97 -6.17 -6.15
CA TYR A 81 3.62 -6.59 -4.91
C TYR A 81 2.59 -7.02 -3.87
N VAL A 82 1.52 -6.25 -3.70
CA VAL A 82 0.44 -6.56 -2.74
C VAL A 82 -0.25 -7.86 -3.09
N LYS A 83 -0.52 -8.14 -4.38
CA LYS A 83 -1.07 -9.42 -4.81
C LYS A 83 -0.21 -10.61 -4.42
N LYS A 84 1.11 -10.44 -4.40
CA LYS A 84 2.05 -11.47 -3.94
C LYS A 84 2.06 -11.60 -2.42
N ILE A 85 1.92 -10.50 -1.70
CA ILE A 85 1.89 -10.49 -0.23
C ILE A 85 0.58 -11.09 0.29
N ALA A 86 -0.56 -10.69 -0.28
CA ALA A 86 -1.89 -11.16 0.08
C ALA A 86 -2.25 -12.50 -0.59
N ASP A 87 -1.31 -13.13 -1.31
CA ASP A 87 -1.49 -14.39 -2.04
C ASP A 87 -2.77 -14.45 -2.91
N VAL A 88 -3.14 -13.32 -3.52
CA VAL A 88 -4.31 -13.17 -4.42
C VAL A 88 -3.86 -12.90 -5.86
N PRO A 89 -3.20 -13.85 -6.54
CA PRO A 89 -2.64 -13.62 -7.88
C PRO A 89 -3.71 -13.40 -8.96
N ASN A 90 -4.96 -13.81 -8.72
CA ASN A 90 -6.03 -13.76 -9.72
C ASN A 90 -6.91 -12.50 -9.63
N GLU A 91 -6.68 -11.63 -8.65
CA GLU A 91 -7.46 -10.39 -8.50
C GLU A 91 -7.10 -9.37 -9.59
N PRO A 92 -8.07 -8.76 -10.30
CA PRO A 92 -7.78 -7.69 -11.25
C PRO A 92 -7.05 -6.54 -10.55
N VAL A 93 -6.20 -5.82 -11.31
CA VAL A 93 -5.53 -4.63 -10.79
C VAL A 93 -6.57 -3.61 -10.36
N GLY A 94 -6.79 -3.54 -9.05
CA GLY A 94 -7.81 -2.70 -8.44
C GLY A 94 -7.33 -1.28 -8.18
N ASN A 95 -8.18 -0.52 -7.50
CA ASN A 95 -7.85 0.82 -7.04
C ASN A 95 -6.72 0.76 -6.00
N TRP A 96 -5.85 1.76 -5.97
CA TRP A 96 -4.77 1.86 -4.96
C TRP A 96 -5.32 1.86 -3.52
N ARG A 97 -6.58 2.24 -3.32
CA ARG A 97 -7.28 2.13 -2.01
C ARG A 97 -7.42 0.69 -1.53
N ASN A 98 -7.62 -0.28 -2.44
CA ASN A 98 -7.70 -1.70 -2.09
C ASN A 98 -6.38 -2.22 -1.54
N ILE A 99 -5.25 -1.57 -1.86
CA ILE A 99 -3.94 -1.98 -1.32
C ILE A 99 -3.94 -1.85 0.20
N CYS A 100 -4.41 -0.73 0.74
CA CYS A 100 -4.49 -0.55 2.19
C CYS A 100 -5.42 -1.60 2.82
N ASP A 101 -6.59 -1.83 2.22
CA ASP A 101 -7.54 -2.85 2.70
C ASP A 101 -6.90 -4.24 2.76
N ARG A 102 -6.23 -4.68 1.68
CA ARG A 102 -5.53 -5.96 1.61
C ARG A 102 -4.40 -6.09 2.63
N LEU A 103 -3.62 -5.02 2.85
CA LEU A 103 -2.57 -5.01 3.87
C LEU A 103 -3.15 -5.05 5.29
N GLN A 104 -4.30 -4.43 5.50
CA GLN A 104 -5.03 -4.49 6.77
C GLN A 104 -5.56 -5.90 7.03
N GLU A 105 -6.19 -6.53 6.03
CA GLU A 105 -6.69 -7.91 6.10
C GLU A 105 -5.56 -8.92 6.35
N ALA A 106 -4.38 -8.67 5.78
CA ALA A 106 -3.19 -9.49 6.04
C ALA A 106 -2.54 -9.24 7.41
N GLY A 107 -3.08 -8.33 8.23
CA GLY A 107 -2.64 -8.09 9.60
C GLY A 107 -1.34 -7.28 9.72
N TYR A 108 -1.06 -6.40 8.75
CA TYR A 108 0.09 -5.49 8.81
C TYR A 108 -0.19 -4.15 9.51
N GLN A 109 -1.44 -3.88 9.86
CA GLN A 109 -1.83 -2.68 10.59
C GLN A 109 -1.59 -2.89 12.09
N THR A 110 -0.83 -1.99 12.73
CA THR A 110 -0.47 -2.09 14.17
C THR A 110 -1.58 -1.57 15.06
N LEU A 111 -2.17 -0.43 14.69
CA LEU A 111 -3.40 0.05 15.30
C LEU A 111 -4.55 -0.59 14.56
N SER A 112 -4.97 -1.76 15.03
CA SER A 112 -6.22 -2.37 14.62
C SER A 112 -7.33 -1.36 14.94
N SER A 113 -7.70 -0.53 13.96
CA SER A 113 -8.88 0.30 14.08
C SER A 113 -10.05 -0.62 13.74
N PRO A 114 -10.91 -0.99 14.69
CA PRO A 114 -12.03 -1.89 14.42
C PRO A 114 -13.13 -1.28 13.52
N GLU A 115 -12.88 -0.17 12.81
CA GLU A 115 -13.93 0.69 12.25
C GLU A 115 -13.94 0.86 10.72
N PHE A 116 -13.36 -0.07 9.96
CA PHE A 116 -13.74 -0.25 8.54
C PHE A 116 -14.59 -1.51 8.35
N LYS A 117 -15.56 -1.74 9.25
CA LYS A 117 -16.76 -2.51 8.96
C LYS A 117 -17.92 -1.55 8.71
N LEU A 118 -18.05 -1.07 7.49
CA LEU A 118 -19.32 -0.59 6.92
C LEU A 118 -19.09 -0.69 5.41
N ASN A 119 -19.83 -1.45 4.62
CA ASN A 119 -21.23 -1.81 4.71
C ASN A 119 -21.56 -2.76 3.55
N ASN A 120 -21.55 -4.08 3.77
CA ASN A 120 -22.14 -4.99 2.77
C ASN A 120 -22.91 -6.14 3.42
N SER A 121 -24.00 -5.80 4.09
CA SER A 121 -25.07 -6.76 4.41
C SER A 121 -26.40 -6.05 4.33
N ILE A 122 -26.94 -5.97 3.12
CA ILE A 122 -28.40 -6.04 2.93
C ILE A 122 -28.71 -7.54 2.89
N PRO A 123 -29.51 -8.03 3.83
CA PRO A 123 -30.75 -8.66 3.43
C PRO A 123 -31.87 -8.23 4.38
N THR A 124 -32.76 -7.35 3.91
CA THR A 124 -34.09 -7.24 4.53
C THR A 124 -34.97 -8.26 3.82
N GLU A 125 -34.88 -9.51 4.29
CA GLU A 125 -35.85 -10.55 3.96
C GLU A 125 -37.14 -10.28 4.77
N ALA A 126 -38.25 -10.37 4.04
CA ALA A 126 -39.65 -10.48 4.42
C ALA A 126 -40.03 -10.56 5.91
N LEU A 127 -41.04 -9.75 6.30
CA LEU A 127 -42.38 -10.23 6.72
C LEU A 127 -43.37 -9.05 6.81
#